data_AF-A0A370F4A2-F1
#
_entry.id   AF-A0A370F4A2-F1
#
_cell.length_a   1.000
_cell.length_b   1.000
_cell.length_c   1.000
_cell.angle_alpha   90.00
_cell.angle_beta   90.00
_cell.angle_gamma   90.00
#
_symmetry.space_group_name_H-M   'P 1'
#
loop_
_entity.id
_entity.type
_entity.pdbx_description
1 polymer ?
#
loop_
_entity_poly.entity_id
_entity_poly.type
_entity_poly.pdbx_seq_one_letter_code
_entity_poly.pdbx_strand_id
1 'polypeptide(L)'
;MSEMRVIGIRVEQPQNQPVLLLRESNGDRYLPIWIGQTEATAIALEQQGVEPARPLTHDLIKDLLEAFGHTLREVRIVDLQAGTFYADLVFEGDVRVSARPSDSVAIALRIGVPIYVDEAVLAEAGLVMPDEREDEVEKFKEFLESVSPDDFKATDG
;
A
#
# COMPACT_ATOMS: atom_id res chain seq x y z
N MET A 1 8.39 -6.04 11.83
CA MET A 1 8.11 -5.32 10.59
C MET A 1 8.60 -6.19 9.46
N SER A 2 7.76 -6.38 8.47
CA SER A 2 8.11 -7.10 7.25
C SER A 2 8.18 -6.14 6.08
N GLU A 3 9.18 -6.34 5.22
CA GLU A 3 9.30 -5.61 3.97
C GLU A 3 8.25 -6.08 2.98
N MET A 4 7.61 -5.15 2.31
CA MET A 4 6.52 -5.39 1.36
C MET A 4 6.89 -4.92 -0.04
N ARG A 5 6.34 -5.60 -1.05
CA ARG A 5 6.39 -5.21 -2.45
C ARG A 5 5.00 -4.87 -2.94
N VAL A 6 4.92 -3.83 -3.77
CA VAL A 6 3.66 -3.48 -4.45
C VAL A 6 3.44 -4.44 -5.61
N ILE A 7 2.42 -5.29 -5.50
CA ILE A 7 2.01 -6.21 -6.57
C ILE A 7 1.20 -5.45 -7.63
N GLY A 8 0.39 -4.50 -7.19
CA GLY A 8 -0.32 -3.57 -8.05
C GLY A 8 -1.64 -3.11 -7.48
N ILE A 9 -2.39 -2.41 -8.32
CA ILE A 9 -3.76 -2.01 -8.05
C ILE A 9 -4.72 -2.99 -8.71
N ARG A 10 -5.77 -3.40 -7.98
CA ARG A 10 -6.92 -4.15 -8.50
C ARG A 10 -8.19 -3.34 -8.31
N VAL A 11 -9.22 -3.68 -9.07
CA VAL A 11 -10.54 -3.07 -8.94
C VAL A 11 -11.51 -4.17 -8.57
N GLU A 12 -12.11 -4.04 -7.39
CA GLU A 12 -13.11 -4.96 -6.89
C GLU A 12 -14.47 -4.70 -7.57
N GLN A 13 -15.13 -5.75 -8.06
CA GLN A 13 -16.48 -5.66 -8.62
C GLN A 13 -17.50 -6.18 -7.60
N PRO A 14 -18.73 -5.62 -7.56
CA PRO A 14 -19.32 -4.68 -8.51
C PRO A 14 -19.07 -3.19 -8.18
N GLN A 15 -18.47 -2.89 -7.04
CA GLN A 15 -18.42 -1.55 -6.48
C GLN A 15 -17.35 -0.65 -7.14
N ASN A 16 -16.51 -1.22 -7.99
CA ASN A 16 -15.39 -0.57 -8.67
C ASN A 16 -14.45 0.16 -7.71
N GLN A 17 -14.23 -0.41 -6.53
CA GLN A 17 -13.32 0.15 -5.54
C GLN A 17 -11.88 -0.34 -5.80
N PRO A 18 -10.90 0.58 -5.88
CA PRO A 18 -9.50 0.19 -6.02
C PRO A 18 -8.92 -0.42 -4.73
N VAL A 19 -8.17 -1.49 -4.89
CA VAL A 19 -7.44 -2.17 -3.83
C VAL A 19 -5.96 -2.15 -4.18
N LEU A 20 -5.14 -1.55 -3.31
CA LEU A 20 -3.70 -1.68 -3.32
C LEU A 20 -3.31 -3.02 -2.72
N LEU A 21 -2.58 -3.84 -3.48
CA LEU A 21 -2.12 -5.13 -3.03
C LEU A 21 -0.62 -5.11 -2.74
N LEU A 22 -0.27 -5.33 -1.47
CA LEU A 22 1.10 -5.51 -1.02
C LEU A 22 1.36 -7.00 -0.76
N ARG A 23 2.56 -7.50 -1.09
CA ARG A 23 3.01 -8.86 -0.73
C ARG A 23 4.27 -8.77 0.10
N GLU A 24 4.35 -9.60 1.13
CA GLU A 24 5.55 -9.78 1.93
C GLU A 24 6.73 -10.23 1.05
N SER A 25 7.88 -9.57 1.16
CA SER A 25 9.05 -9.87 0.33
C SER A 25 9.65 -11.25 0.60
N ASN A 26 9.57 -11.69 1.86
CA ASN A 26 10.14 -12.95 2.36
C ASN A 26 9.07 -13.81 3.05
N GLY A 27 7.88 -13.86 2.46
CA GLY A 27 6.75 -14.63 2.97
C GLY A 27 5.59 -14.70 1.98
N ASP A 28 4.52 -15.34 2.41
CA ASP A 28 3.34 -15.63 1.57
C ASP A 28 2.13 -14.79 1.96
N ARG A 29 2.33 -13.81 2.86
CA ARG A 29 1.27 -12.89 3.28
C ARG A 29 1.08 -11.76 2.28
N TYR A 30 -0.18 -11.49 2.00
CA TYR A 30 -0.64 -10.35 1.24
C TYR A 30 -1.38 -9.39 2.17
N LEU A 31 -1.26 -8.09 1.91
CA LEU A 31 -2.02 -7.06 2.60
C LEU A 31 -2.83 -6.25 1.58
N PRO A 32 -4.16 -6.43 1.51
CA PRO A 32 -5.03 -5.59 0.71
C PRO A 32 -5.35 -4.29 1.47
N ILE A 33 -5.30 -3.16 0.77
CA ILE A 33 -5.68 -1.85 1.31
C ILE A 33 -6.61 -1.17 0.31
N TRP A 34 -7.86 -0.95 0.67
CA TRP A 34 -8.79 -0.16 -0.14
C TRP A 34 -8.35 1.31 -0.18
N ILE A 35 -8.28 1.87 -1.38
CA ILE A 35 -7.83 3.25 -1.61
C ILE A 35 -8.75 3.98 -2.58
N GLY A 36 -8.65 5.30 -2.61
CA GLY A 36 -9.39 6.13 -3.56
C GLY A 36 -8.89 5.96 -5.00
N GLN A 37 -9.76 6.29 -5.96
CA GLN A 37 -9.45 6.22 -7.40
C GLN A 37 -8.27 7.11 -7.79
N THR A 38 -8.15 8.28 -7.17
CA THR A 38 -7.07 9.23 -7.44
C THR A 38 -5.72 8.67 -7.00
N GLU A 39 -5.66 8.10 -5.80
CA GLU A 39 -4.45 7.48 -5.26
C GLU A 39 -4.06 6.24 -6.06
N ALA A 40 -5.04 5.40 -6.40
CA ALA A 40 -4.85 4.24 -7.27
C ALA A 40 -4.22 4.62 -8.62
N THR A 41 -4.72 5.70 -9.23
CA THR A 41 -4.18 6.20 -10.50
C THR A 41 -2.74 6.68 -10.35
N ALA A 42 -2.43 7.39 -9.26
CA ALA A 42 -1.08 7.91 -9.00
C ALA A 42 -0.04 6.80 -8.79
N ILE A 43 -0.43 5.70 -8.15
CA ILE A 43 0.42 4.51 -7.97
C ILE A 43 0.56 3.75 -9.29
N ALA A 44 -0.54 3.52 -10.02
CA ALA A 44 -0.53 2.76 -11.26
C ALA A 44 0.33 3.42 -12.35
N LEU A 45 0.28 4.75 -12.49
CA LEU A 45 1.13 5.49 -13.45
C LEU A 45 2.61 5.27 -13.16
N GLU A 46 3.01 5.31 -11.89
CA GLU A 46 4.39 5.10 -11.47
C GLU A 46 4.84 3.66 -11.75
N GLN A 47 4.02 2.66 -11.40
CA GLN A 47 4.35 1.26 -11.69
C GLN A 47 4.46 0.96 -13.20
N GLN A 48 3.77 1.72 -14.04
CA GLN A 48 3.86 1.62 -15.50
C GLN A 48 5.05 2.39 -16.08
N GLY A 49 5.80 3.14 -15.26
CA GLY A 49 6.90 3.99 -15.72
C GLY A 49 6.44 5.14 -16.61
N VAL A 50 5.20 5.62 -16.42
CA VAL A 50 4.65 6.73 -17.21
C VAL A 50 5.20 8.04 -16.68
N GLU A 51 6.05 8.70 -17.46
CA GLU A 51 6.53 10.04 -17.14
C GLU A 51 5.52 11.12 -17.58
N PRO A 52 4.95 11.90 -16.65
CA PRO A 52 4.01 12.95 -16.99
C PRO A 52 4.74 14.18 -17.56
N ALA A 53 4.06 14.95 -18.43
CA ALA A 53 4.62 16.18 -19.01
C ALA A 53 4.96 17.27 -17.97
N ARG A 54 4.33 17.21 -16.80
CA ARG A 54 4.58 18.06 -15.62
C ARG A 54 4.52 17.18 -14.36
N PRO A 55 5.32 17.48 -13.33
CA PRO A 55 5.29 16.73 -12.07
C PRO A 55 3.87 16.69 -11.49
N LEU A 56 3.41 15.50 -11.10
CA LEU A 56 2.20 15.30 -10.31
C LEU A 56 2.50 15.54 -8.82
N THR A 57 1.50 15.38 -7.96
CA THR A 57 1.62 15.69 -6.54
C THR A 57 2.74 14.92 -5.85
N HIS A 58 2.84 13.61 -6.07
CA HIS A 58 3.89 12.79 -5.43
C HIS A 58 5.28 13.03 -6.05
N ASP A 59 5.35 13.43 -7.32
CA ASP A 59 6.60 13.88 -7.95
C ASP A 59 7.07 15.20 -7.32
N LEU A 60 6.16 16.16 -7.16
CA LEU A 60 6.44 17.42 -6.47
C LEU A 60 6.93 17.18 -5.03
N ILE A 61 6.36 16.21 -4.31
CA ILE A 61 6.82 15.88 -2.95
C ILE A 61 8.26 15.36 -2.98
N LYS A 62 8.59 14.46 -3.90
CA LYS A 62 9.98 14.01 -4.11
C LYS A 62 10.91 15.19 -4.38
N ASP A 63 10.55 16.07 -5.31
CA ASP A 63 11.34 17.25 -5.67
C ASP A 63 11.54 18.20 -4.48
N LEU A 64 10.50 18.38 -3.64
CA LEU A 64 10.59 19.19 -2.42
C LEU A 64 11.57 18.57 -1.41
N LEU A 65 11.48 17.26 -1.17
CA LEU A 65 12.38 16.58 -0.24
C LEU A 65 13.85 16.70 -0.70
N GLU A 66 14.11 16.53 -2.00
CA GLU A 66 15.44 16.72 -2.59
C GLU A 66 15.91 18.18 -2.45
N ALA A 67 15.05 19.15 -2.76
CA ALA A 67 15.40 20.58 -2.69
C ALA A 67 15.69 21.06 -1.26
N PHE A 68 15.00 20.52 -0.25
CA PHE A 68 15.23 20.85 1.16
C PHE A 68 16.29 19.96 1.83
N GLY A 69 16.88 19.00 1.10
CA GLY A 69 17.96 18.15 1.60
C GLY A 69 17.50 17.14 2.65
N HIS A 70 16.26 16.65 2.56
CA HIS A 70 15.73 15.64 3.46
C HIS A 70 15.67 14.28 2.77
N THR A 71 16.29 13.27 3.39
CA THR A 71 16.27 11.89 2.89
C THR A 71 15.16 11.10 3.60
N LEU A 72 14.14 10.71 2.82
CA LEU A 72 13.21 9.66 3.24
C LEU A 72 13.97 8.33 3.22
N ARG A 73 13.88 7.56 4.30
CA ARG A 73 14.57 6.26 4.41
C ARG A 73 13.66 5.10 4.06
N GLU A 74 12.42 5.18 4.50
CA GLU A 74 11.44 4.12 4.36
C GLU A 74 10.04 4.64 4.66
N VAL A 75 9.06 3.82 4.30
CA VAL A 75 7.66 3.99 4.71
C VAL A 75 7.26 2.83 5.60
N ARG A 76 6.48 3.10 6.64
CA ARG A 76 5.97 2.08 7.54
C ARG A 76 4.46 2.17 7.63
N ILE A 77 3.74 1.08 7.38
CA ILE A 77 2.32 0.95 7.71
C ILE A 77 2.27 0.38 9.12
N VAL A 78 1.87 1.22 10.08
CA VAL A 78 2.17 1.02 11.50
C VAL A 78 0.95 0.59 12.32
N ASP A 79 -0.26 0.85 11.81
CA ASP A 79 -1.47 0.60 12.59
C ASP A 79 -2.69 0.35 11.71
N LEU A 80 -3.68 -0.32 12.30
CA LEU A 80 -5.02 -0.53 11.77
C LEU A 80 -6.02 -0.29 12.90
N GLN A 81 -6.85 0.75 12.75
CA GLN A 81 -7.87 1.08 13.76
C GLN A 81 -9.22 1.21 13.07
N ALA A 82 -10.18 0.39 13.49
CA ALA A 82 -11.55 0.39 12.94
C ALA A 82 -11.58 0.39 11.40
N GLY A 83 -10.77 -0.49 10.78
CA GLY A 83 -10.66 -0.61 9.33
C GLY A 83 -9.85 0.50 8.64
N THR A 84 -9.27 1.44 9.39
CA THR A 84 -8.44 2.53 8.86
C THR A 84 -6.97 2.25 9.10
N PHE A 85 -6.20 2.10 8.03
CA PHE A 85 -4.75 1.93 8.09
C PHE A 85 -4.02 3.27 8.27
N TYR A 86 -2.95 3.25 9.07
CA TYR A 86 -2.06 4.40 9.30
C TYR A 86 -0.65 4.07 8.83
N ALA A 87 0.03 5.08 8.29
CA ALA A 87 1.42 4.96 7.88
C ALA A 87 2.25 6.15 8.34
N ASP A 88 3.57 5.94 8.39
CA ASP A 88 4.57 6.96 8.65
C ASP A 88 5.56 7.01 7.49
N LEU A 89 5.87 8.23 7.04
CA LEU A 89 7.09 8.54 6.30
C LEU A 89 8.24 8.67 7.31
N VAL A 90 9.26 7.84 7.20
CA VAL A 90 10.39 7.82 8.15
C VAL A 90 11.63 8.42 7.50
N PHE A 91 12.07 9.56 8.04
CA PHE A 91 13.23 10.30 7.57
C PHE A 91 14.47 9.99 8.42
N GLU A 92 15.60 10.58 8.03
CA GLU A 92 16.81 10.55 8.84
C GLU A 92 16.60 11.09 10.25
N GLY A 93 17.35 10.55 11.21
CA GLY A 93 17.20 10.92 12.62
C GLY A 93 15.91 10.42 13.27
N ASP A 94 15.20 9.47 12.65
CA ASP A 94 13.91 8.91 13.11
C ASP A 94 12.80 9.97 13.22
N VAL A 95 12.88 11.04 12.41
CA VAL A 95 11.78 11.98 12.25
C VAL A 95 10.67 11.30 11.46
N ARG A 96 9.45 11.33 11.99
CA ARG A 96 8.28 10.67 11.40
C ARG A 96 7.20 11.67 11.06
N VAL A 97 6.58 11.47 9.90
CA VAL A 97 5.39 12.21 9.46
C VAL A 97 4.29 11.22 9.18
N SER A 98 3.20 11.32 9.94
CA SER A 98 2.02 10.47 9.74
C SER A 98 1.32 10.81 8.42
N ALA A 99 0.95 9.76 7.68
CA ALA A 99 0.34 9.83 6.37
C ALA A 99 -0.61 8.65 6.12
N ARG A 100 -1.40 8.73 5.06
CA ARG A 100 -2.17 7.58 4.58
C ARG A 100 -1.21 6.57 3.93
N PRO A 101 -1.47 5.25 4.01
CA PRO A 101 -0.68 4.25 3.31
C PRO A 101 -0.58 4.50 1.81
N SER A 102 -1.68 4.93 1.18
CA SER A 102 -1.74 5.21 -0.26
C SER A 102 -0.74 6.28 -0.72
N ASP A 103 -0.67 7.40 0.02
CA ASP A 103 0.27 8.48 -0.28
C ASP A 103 1.71 8.05 -0.01
N SER A 104 1.91 7.34 1.09
CA SER A 104 3.23 6.87 1.50
C SER A 104 3.82 5.89 0.48
N VAL A 105 3.02 4.94 0.02
CA VAL A 105 3.41 3.99 -1.04
C VAL A 105 3.68 4.71 -2.36
N ALA A 106 2.85 5.68 -2.75
CA ALA A 106 3.06 6.45 -3.98
C ALA A 106 4.37 7.27 -3.96
N ILE A 107 4.76 7.80 -2.80
CA ILE A 107 6.04 8.49 -2.60
C ILE A 107 7.20 7.48 -2.59
N ALA A 108 7.04 6.36 -1.88
CA ALA A 108 8.07 5.34 -1.74
C ALA A 108 8.51 4.78 -3.10
N LEU A 109 7.55 4.52 -4.00
CA LEU A 109 7.83 4.05 -5.36
C LEU A 109 8.68 5.05 -6.17
N ARG A 110 8.37 6.35 -6.10
CA ARG A 110 9.07 7.42 -6.84
C ARG A 110 10.48 7.70 -6.34
N ILE A 111 10.68 7.56 -5.03
CA ILE A 111 11.99 7.77 -4.38
C ILE A 111 12.82 6.48 -4.42
N GLY A 112 12.18 5.31 -4.47
CA GLY A 112 12.84 4.01 -4.43
C GLY A 112 13.26 3.58 -3.02
N VAL A 113 12.43 3.89 -2.02
CA VAL A 113 12.66 3.47 -0.62
C VAL A 113 11.82 2.25 -0.24
N PRO A 114 12.29 1.42 0.70
CA PRO A 114 11.54 0.25 1.14
C PRO A 114 10.22 0.62 1.85
N ILE A 115 9.25 -0.28 1.72
CA ILE A 115 7.95 -0.21 2.37
C ILE A 115 7.90 -1.34 3.40
N TYR A 116 7.57 -1.01 4.64
CA TYR A 116 7.42 -1.97 5.73
C TYR A 116 6.00 -1.95 6.26
N VAL A 117 5.55 -3.09 6.79
CA VAL A 117 4.31 -3.21 7.55
C VAL A 117 4.63 -3.80 8.92
N ASP A 118 3.98 -3.29 9.96
CA ASP A 118 4.07 -3.86 11.30
C ASP A 118 3.44 -5.26 11.40
N GLU A 119 4.03 -6.13 12.22
CA GLU A 119 3.55 -7.51 12.36
C GLU A 119 2.13 -7.58 12.90
N ALA A 120 1.75 -6.66 13.78
CA ALA A 120 0.40 -6.58 14.32
C ALA A 120 -0.62 -6.32 13.19
N VAL A 121 -0.29 -5.41 12.27
CA VAL A 121 -1.13 -5.12 11.09
C VAL A 121 -1.23 -6.32 10.17
N LEU A 122 -0.11 -7.04 9.93
CA LEU A 122 -0.13 -8.27 9.12
C LEU A 122 -0.83 -9.43 9.82
N ALA A 123 -0.82 -9.50 11.14
CA ALA A 123 -1.54 -10.51 11.90
C ALA A 123 -3.06 -10.26 11.86
N GLU A 124 -3.47 -8.99 11.84
CA GLU A 124 -4.87 -8.59 11.82
C GLU A 124 -5.49 -8.65 10.41
N ALA A 125 -4.81 -8.10 9.41
CA ALA A 125 -5.36 -7.93 8.05
C ALA A 125 -4.54 -8.63 6.95
N GLY A 126 -3.46 -9.31 7.32
CA GLY A 126 -2.66 -10.08 6.37
C GLY A 126 -3.31 -11.41 6.01
N LEU A 127 -3.16 -11.80 4.75
CA LEU A 127 -3.81 -12.99 4.17
C LEU A 127 -2.75 -13.93 3.61
N VAL A 128 -2.79 -15.20 4.00
CA VAL A 128 -1.93 -16.23 3.42
C VAL A 128 -2.68 -16.89 2.26
N MET A 129 -2.14 -16.78 1.05
CA MET A 129 -2.68 -17.49 -0.11
C MET A 129 -2.07 -18.90 -0.16
N PRO A 130 -2.87 -19.99 -0.22
CA PRO A 130 -2.33 -21.34 -0.33
C PRO A 130 -1.61 -21.54 -1.68
N ASP A 131 -0.44 -22.17 -1.60
CA ASP A 131 0.60 -22.34 -2.63
C ASP A 131 0.20 -22.26 -4.13
N GLU A 132 0.98 -21.42 -4.81
CA GLU A 132 1.39 -21.39 -6.22
C GLU A 132 0.85 -22.53 -7.12
N ARG A 133 -0.31 -22.31 -7.75
CA ARG A 133 -0.64 -22.90 -9.06
C ARG A 133 -1.44 -21.91 -9.87
N GLU A 134 -0.78 -21.33 -10.87
CA GLU A 134 -1.17 -20.68 -12.16
C GLU A 134 -2.53 -19.97 -12.35
N ASP A 135 -3.44 -19.97 -11.38
CA ASP A 135 -4.74 -19.28 -11.39
C ASP A 135 -4.82 -18.26 -10.25
N GLU A 136 -3.73 -17.51 -10.02
CA GLU A 136 -3.61 -16.50 -8.94
C GLU A 136 -4.70 -15.41 -9.02
N VAL A 137 -5.14 -15.08 -10.24
CA VAL A 137 -6.15 -14.04 -10.46
C VAL A 137 -7.55 -14.52 -10.14
N GLU A 138 -7.84 -15.81 -10.36
CA GLU A 138 -9.20 -16.35 -10.22
C GLU A 138 -9.49 -16.71 -8.77
N LYS A 139 -8.55 -17.37 -8.08
CA LYS A 139 -8.65 -17.65 -6.64
C LYS A 139 -8.68 -16.37 -5.80
N PHE A 140 -7.95 -15.33 -6.21
CA PHE A 140 -7.98 -14.03 -5.53
C PHE A 140 -9.28 -13.25 -5.83
N LYS A 141 -9.85 -13.38 -7.04
CA LYS A 141 -11.19 -12.83 -7.34
C LYS A 141 -12.27 -13.49 -6.51
N GLU A 142 -12.29 -14.83 -6.45
CA GLU A 142 -13.22 -15.58 -5.59
C GLU A 142 -13.05 -15.19 -4.11
N PHE A 143 -11.81 -14.93 -3.68
CA PHE A 143 -11.53 -14.47 -2.34
C PHE A 143 -12.02 -13.04 -2.07
N LEU A 144 -11.75 -12.06 -2.96
CA LEU A 144 -12.28 -10.71 -2.83
C LEU A 144 -13.82 -10.70 -2.85
N GLU A 145 -14.44 -11.55 -3.67
CA GLU A 145 -15.89 -11.74 -3.65
C GLU A 145 -16.40 -12.31 -2.30
N SER A 146 -15.54 -12.99 -1.54
CA SER A 146 -15.86 -13.55 -0.23
C SER A 146 -15.57 -12.62 0.95
N VAL A 147 -14.80 -11.53 0.75
CA VAL A 147 -14.39 -10.60 1.81
C VAL A 147 -14.85 -9.20 1.46
N SER A 148 -15.81 -8.70 2.22
CA SER A 148 -16.33 -7.34 2.09
C SER A 148 -15.50 -6.33 2.89
N PRO A 149 -15.52 -5.04 2.51
CA PRO A 149 -14.94 -3.97 3.33
C PRO A 149 -15.49 -3.91 4.77
N ASP A 150 -16.69 -4.46 4.99
CA ASP A 150 -17.33 -4.53 6.30
C ASP A 150 -16.72 -5.64 7.19
N ASP A 151 -16.05 -6.65 6.62
CA ASP A 151 -15.39 -7.71 7.40
C ASP A 151 -14.15 -7.20 8.15
N PHE A 152 -13.62 -6.05 7.75
CA PHE A 152 -12.55 -5.33 8.46
C PHE A 152 -13.09 -4.27 9.42
N LYS A 153 -14.42 -4.06 9.47
CA LYS A 153 -15.04 -3.28 10.54
C LYS A 153 -15.22 -4.22 11.72
N ALA A 154 -14.43 -4.00 12.77
CA ALA A 154 -14.51 -4.75 14.00
C ALA A 154 -15.97 -4.99 14.41
N THR A 155 -16.28 -6.23 14.77
CA THR A 155 -17.50 -6.59 15.47
C THR A 155 -17.52 -5.78 16.77
N ASP A 156 -18.42 -4.80 16.86
CA ASP A 156 -18.79 -4.22 18.15
C ASP A 156 -19.51 -5.31 18.95
N GLY A 157 -18.79 -5.96 19.89
CA GLY A 157 -19.36 -6.94 20.82
C GLY A 157 -18.33 -7.77 21.58
#